data_AF-A0A0B0IFC6-F1
#
_entry.id   AF-A0A0B0IFC6-F1
#
_cell.length_a   1.000
_cell.length_b   1.000
_cell.length_c   1.000
_cell.angle_alpha   90.00
_cell.angle_beta   90.00
_cell.angle_gamma   90.00
#
_symmetry.space_group_name_H-M   'P 1'
#
loop_
_entity.id
_entity.type
_entity.pdbx_description
1 polymer ?
#
loop_
_entity_poly.entity_id
_entity_poly.type
_entity_poly.pdbx_seq_one_letter_code
_entity_poly.pdbx_strand_id
1 'polypeptide(L)'
;MKFVDELFELYKNHLTGDEEDALIIINGILHDFNDRDIKHLVDTMPDQERFEMLALYLYEKFRIKVAEEGIGQTGNADDQDEVKFYH
;
A
#
# COMPACT_ATOMS: atom_id res chain seq x y z
N MET A 1 -3.76 0.63 -15.67
CA MET A 1 -4.69 -0.52 -15.59
C MET A 1 -6.12 -0.10 -15.90
N LYS A 2 -6.74 -0.69 -16.93
CA LYS A 2 -8.13 -0.38 -17.34
C LYS A 2 -9.15 -0.47 -16.19
N PHE A 3 -8.97 -1.41 -15.27
CA PHE A 3 -9.85 -1.57 -14.11
C PHE A 3 -9.81 -0.37 -13.15
N VAL A 4 -8.64 0.23 -12.89
CA VAL A 4 -8.54 1.44 -12.05
C VAL A 4 -9.22 2.63 -12.72
N ASP A 5 -9.07 2.77 -14.04
CA ASP A 5 -9.74 3.83 -14.80
C ASP A 5 -11.27 3.66 -14.74
N GLU A 6 -11.77 2.43 -14.85
CA GLU A 6 -13.21 2.11 -14.72
C GLU A 6 -13.73 2.39 -13.31
N LEU A 7 -12.98 2.02 -12.27
CA LEU A 7 -13.32 2.36 -10.89
C LEU A 7 -13.36 3.87 -10.66
N PHE A 8 -12.35 4.57 -11.17
CA PHE A 8 -12.30 6.03 -11.08
C PHE A 8 -13.52 6.66 -11.76
N GLU A 9 -13.88 6.22 -12.95
CA GLU A 9 -15.05 6.75 -13.67
C GLU A 9 -16.37 6.49 -12.95
N LEU A 10 -16.53 5.32 -12.31
CA LEU A 10 -17.73 4.98 -11.53
C LEU A 10 -17.87 5.80 -10.25
N TYR A 11 -16.74 6.09 -9.59
CA TYR A 11 -16.75 6.65 -8.24
C TYR A 11 -16.27 8.10 -8.15
N LYS A 12 -15.76 8.72 -9.22
CA LYS A 12 -15.24 10.12 -9.18
C LYS A 12 -16.21 11.17 -8.65
N ASN A 13 -17.52 10.96 -8.79
CA ASN A 13 -18.54 11.87 -8.27
C ASN A 13 -18.91 11.59 -6.80
N HIS A 14 -18.41 10.49 -6.24
CA HIS A 14 -18.61 10.03 -4.86
C HIS A 14 -17.35 10.17 -4.00
N LEU A 15 -16.19 10.46 -4.60
CA LEU A 15 -14.96 10.81 -3.88
C LEU A 15 -15.13 12.22 -3.31
N THR A 16 -15.32 12.34 -2.00
CA THR A 16 -15.57 13.64 -1.36
C THR A 16 -14.28 14.40 -1.05
N GLY A 17 -13.12 13.78 -1.29
CA GLY A 17 -11.80 14.42 -1.29
C GLY A 17 -10.78 13.75 -0.38
N ASP A 18 -11.21 12.84 0.50
CA ASP A 18 -10.32 12.17 1.45
C ASP A 18 -9.79 10.84 0.88
N GLU A 19 -8.51 10.56 1.11
CA GLU A 19 -7.85 9.29 0.71
C GLU A 19 -8.57 8.06 1.29
N GLU A 20 -9.28 8.23 2.40
CA GLU A 20 -10.08 7.18 3.06
C GLU A 20 -11.25 6.71 2.19
N ASP A 21 -11.87 7.58 1.37
CA ASP A 21 -13.00 7.23 0.51
C ASP A 21 -12.59 6.19 -0.55
N ALA A 22 -11.43 6.40 -1.18
CA ALA A 22 -10.91 5.49 -2.19
C ALA A 22 -10.61 4.11 -1.61
N LEU A 23 -10.03 4.05 -0.40
CA LEU A 23 -9.71 2.80 0.26
C LEU A 23 -10.97 2.02 0.64
N ILE A 24 -12.01 2.69 1.14
CA ILE A 24 -13.30 2.06 1.48
C ILE A 24 -13.95 1.47 0.21
N ILE A 25 -13.97 2.21 -0.89
CA ILE A 25 -14.54 1.76 -2.17
C ILE A 25 -13.79 0.53 -2.69
N ILE A 26 -12.45 0.60 -2.74
CA ILE A 26 -11.63 -0.52 -3.22
C ILE A 26 -11.86 -1.76 -2.34
N ASN A 27 -11.87 -1.61 -1.01
CA ASN A 27 -12.11 -2.74 -0.10
C ASN A 27 -13.51 -3.34 -0.25
N GLY A 28 -14.54 -2.51 -0.45
CA GLY A 28 -15.90 -3.00 -0.69
C GLY A 28 -15.98 -3.85 -1.96
N ILE A 29 -15.32 -3.42 -3.03
CA ILE A 29 -15.28 -4.15 -4.30
C ILE A 29 -14.51 -5.46 -4.16
N LEU A 30 -13.32 -5.42 -3.54
CA LEU A 30 -12.49 -6.61 -3.34
C LEU A 30 -13.14 -7.62 -2.38
N HIS A 31 -13.97 -7.18 -1.45
CA HIS A 31 -14.73 -8.08 -0.57
C HIS A 31 -15.69 -8.98 -1.34
N ASP A 32 -16.27 -8.48 -2.44
CA ASP A 32 -17.21 -9.24 -3.27
C ASP A 32 -16.51 -10.14 -4.30
N PHE A 33 -15.19 -10.00 -4.46
CA PHE A 33 -14.42 -10.79 -5.41
C PHE A 33 -14.14 -12.19 -4.84
N ASN A 34 -14.40 -13.21 -5.65
CA ASN A 34 -13.91 -14.55 -5.38
C ASN A 34 -12.55 -14.79 -6.06
N ASP A 35 -11.92 -15.93 -5.75
CA ASP A 35 -10.61 -16.32 -6.30
C ASP A 35 -10.53 -16.27 -7.84
N ARG A 36 -11.63 -16.58 -8.54
CA ARG A 36 -11.66 -16.50 -10.02
C ARG A 36 -11.66 -15.05 -10.51
N ASP A 37 -12.36 -14.16 -9.82
CA ASP A 37 -12.43 -12.74 -10.20
C ASP A 37 -11.05 -12.08 -10.03
N ILE A 38 -10.36 -12.40 -8.94
CA ILE A 38 -8.98 -11.94 -8.68
C ILE A 38 -8.02 -12.47 -9.75
N LYS A 39 -8.08 -13.77 -10.07
CA LYS A 39 -7.24 -14.35 -11.13
C LYS A 39 -7.50 -13.72 -12.48
N HIS A 40 -8.77 -13.55 -12.83
CA HIS A 40 -9.15 -12.92 -14.09
C HIS A 40 -8.64 -11.48 -14.17
N LEU A 41 -8.81 -10.69 -13.10
CA LEU A 41 -8.30 -9.33 -13.03
C LEU A 41 -6.78 -9.31 -13.28
N VAL A 42 -6.01 -10.14 -12.56
CA VAL A 42 -4.55 -10.24 -12.73
C VAL A 42 -4.17 -10.69 -14.14
N ASP A 43 -4.84 -11.70 -14.70
CA ASP A 43 -4.54 -12.23 -16.04
C ASP A 43 -4.80 -11.21 -17.15
N THR A 44 -5.73 -10.27 -16.95
CA THR A 44 -6.03 -9.20 -17.91
C THR A 44 -5.09 -7.98 -17.82
N MET A 45 -4.26 -7.90 -16.79
CA MET A 45 -3.26 -6.83 -16.67
C MET A 45 -2.11 -7.04 -17.66
N PRO A 46 -1.55 -5.96 -18.25
CA PRO A 46 -0.28 -6.02 -18.98
C PRO A 46 0.84 -6.64 -18.13
N ASP A 47 1.78 -7.33 -18.78
CA ASP A 47 2.91 -8.00 -18.12
C ASP A 47 3.70 -7.08 -17.18
N GLN A 48 3.90 -5.83 -17.61
CA GLN A 48 4.56 -4.81 -16.80
C GLN A 48 3.77 -4.46 -15.53
N GLU A 49 2.45 -4.28 -15.63
CA GLU A 49 1.60 -3.98 -14.47
C GLU A 49 1.57 -5.17 -13.49
N ARG A 50 1.57 -6.42 -13.99
CA ARG A 50 1.68 -7.62 -13.11
C ARG A 50 3.01 -7.65 -12.36
N PHE A 51 4.10 -7.30 -13.04
CA PHE A 51 5.42 -7.21 -12.41
C PHE A 51 5.45 -6.11 -11.35
N GLU A 52 4.95 -4.92 -11.66
CA GLU A 52 4.88 -3.78 -10.74
C GLU A 52 4.01 -4.09 -9.51
N MET A 53 2.86 -4.74 -9.70
CA MET A 53 1.99 -5.21 -8.62
C MET A 53 2.74 -6.15 -7.67
N LEU A 54 3.42 -7.16 -8.21
CA LEU A 54 4.18 -8.12 -7.40
C LEU A 54 5.36 -7.44 -6.70
N ALA A 55 6.08 -6.55 -7.40
CA ALA A 55 7.19 -5.80 -6.83
C ALA A 55 6.74 -4.93 -5.66
N LEU A 56 5.63 -4.20 -5.79
CA LEU A 56 5.07 -3.38 -4.72
C LEU A 56 4.64 -4.22 -3.52
N TYR A 57 3.94 -5.33 -3.76
CA TYR A 57 3.52 -6.23 -2.68
C TYR A 57 4.72 -6.79 -1.90
N LEU A 58 5.75 -7.25 -2.61
CA LEU A 58 6.96 -7.77 -2.00
C LEU A 58 7.73 -6.68 -1.26
N TYR A 59 7.84 -5.48 -1.83
CA TYR A 59 8.47 -4.33 -1.18
C TYR A 59 7.79 -3.99 0.15
N GLU A 60 6.45 -3.91 0.16
CA GLU A 60 5.69 -3.60 1.38
C GLU A 60 5.88 -4.65 2.47
N LYS A 61 5.77 -5.94 2.10
CA LYS A 61 6.01 -7.04 3.06
C LYS A 61 7.45 -7.08 3.56
N PHE A 62 8.40 -6.82 2.67
CA PHE A 62 9.82 -6.80 3.02
C PHE A 62 10.14 -5.63 3.96
N ARG A 63 9.60 -4.43 3.69
CA ARG A 63 9.75 -3.25 4.55
C ARG A 63 9.22 -3.51 5.96
N ILE A 64 8.03 -4.09 6.09
CA ILE A 64 7.46 -4.49 7.39
C ILE A 64 8.40 -5.46 8.09
N LYS A 65 8.87 -6.49 7.38
CA LYS A 65 9.78 -7.49 7.96
C LYS A 65 11.11 -6.89 8.44
N VAL A 66 11.69 -5.98 7.65
CA VAL A 66 12.92 -5.25 8.02
C VAL A 66 12.71 -4.43 9.30
N ALA A 67 11.56 -3.76 9.42
CA ALA A 67 11.21 -3.00 10.62
C ALA A 67 10.98 -3.89 11.85
N GLU A 68 10.29 -5.03 11.69
CA GLU A 68 10.09 -6.03 12.75
C GLU A 68 11.41 -6.59 13.29
N GLU A 69 12.39 -6.78 12.42
CA GLU A 69 13.74 -7.26 12.78
C GLU A 69 14.66 -6.13 13.28
N GLY A 70 14.20 -4.88 13.32
CA GLY A 70 14.99 -3.72 13.73
C GLY A 70 16.16 -3.39 12.78
N ILE A 71 16.19 -3.98 11.60
CA ILE A 71 17.25 -3.79 10.61
C ILE A 71 17.09 -2.40 9.98
N GLY A 72 18.14 -1.59 9.98
CA GLY A 72 18.09 -0.23 9.44
C GLY A 72 17.65 0.86 10.42
N GLN A 73 17.43 0.53 11.71
CA GLN A 73 17.26 1.52 12.79
C GLN A 73 18.59 2.04 13.36
N THR A 74 19.70 1.91 12.62
CA THR A 74 20.98 2.48 13.02
C THR A 74 21.09 3.92 12.51
N GLY A 75 20.68 4.86 13.36
CA GLY A 75 20.90 6.30 13.19
C GLY A 75 19.95 7.11 14.07
N ASN A 76 20.46 7.59 15.22
CA ASN A 76 19.83 8.47 16.23
C ASN A 76 19.38 7.81 17.54
N ALA A 77 20.16 6.88 18.09
CA ALA A 77 20.09 6.52 19.50
C ALA A 77 21.21 7.14 20.37
N ASP A 78 22.14 7.91 19.78
CA ASP A 78 23.30 8.49 20.48
C ASP A 78 23.25 10.04 20.65
N ASP A 79 22.14 10.70 20.30
CA ASP A 79 21.99 12.17 20.41
C ASP A 79 21.08 12.64 21.58
N GLN A 80 20.89 11.81 22.62
CA GLN A 80 20.14 12.20 23.84
C GLN A 80 20.91 12.03 25.16
N ASP A 81 22.24 12.06 25.13
CA ASP A 81 23.08 12.01 26.34
C ASP A 81 23.79 13.35 26.65
N GLU A 82 23.16 14.51 26.45
CA GLU A 82 23.61 15.75 27.12
C GLU A 82 22.43 16.69 27.49
N VAL A 83 21.58 16.29 28.45
CA VAL A 83 20.91 17.27 29.32
C VAL A 83 21.71 17.36 30.60
N LYS A 84 22.75 18.20 30.59
CA LYS A 84 23.50 18.57 31.79
C LYS A 84 22.57 19.34 32.72
N PHE A 85 22.06 18.65 33.75
CA PHE A 85 21.57 19.31 34.94
C PHE A 85 22.77 19.88 35.70
N TYR A 86 22.97 21.19 35.59
CA TYR A 86 23.73 21.93 36.60
C TYR A 86 22.72 22.58 37.55
N HIS A 87 22.76 22.14 38.81
CA HIS A 87 22.34 22.93 39.97
C HIS A 87 23.50 23.82 40.41
#